data_AF-A0A2N2BVW3-F1
#
_entry.id   AF-A0A2N2BVW3-F1
#
_cell.length_a   1.000
_cell.length_b   1.000
_cell.length_c   1.000
_cell.angle_alpha   90.00
_cell.angle_beta   90.00
_cell.angle_gamma   90.00
#
_symmetry.space_group_name_H-M   'P 1'
#
loop_
_entity.id
_entity.type
_entity.pdbx_description
1 polymer ?
#
loop_
_entity_poly.entity_id
_entity_poly.type
_entity_poly.pdbx_seq_one_letter_code
_entity_poly.pdbx_strand_id
1 'polypeptide(L)'
;MKNNLKKSLPLLLVSLMLTVMIPANAWALEEVTEPTAAPLNPAFVQYQEDVKLGTLNTSTSEGHSPSYIPPPLQRYEGKADTTIASSAMYPVSYDLRETGRITDIRSQGDYGSCWAFASLASLESYLKQDTTVDLSENNLMWNSGFDITPDDGGNYTMATAYLARWSGPVSESSDPYGSPQKTGLEPIYHVQEVASIPNLPSAIKQALMDGGALYTSMYSGLFASNDYYNSENAAFFYDGEEGPDHDVAIVGWDDQYSRENFSITPDGDGAWIIRNSWGPDWGDGGYFYMSYYDSYAGSNVTAFHSAEATDNYSHIYQYDPLGNISAMGYQDDDNTAWGANIYTAAASDNLTAVSTYALTPGTTAEIKIYTDVNDGQPSSGTLRATQTTSFQRGGYYTIALDNPVALVAGQKFAVVIKFRTPGTNDSVPVESRFENYSSAVTANPGESFTSNTGTGGWYDTSKKNLSNVCIKVFTQSRDSFANCLYRTHVQDVGWQTWQTNGGISGTSGQSLRLEGIEVKMDTSGYDLGIEYCTHVQNRGWQYYQSDGVMSGTTGEALRLEAIKIQLTGANADQFDLYYRVHAENIGWMDWAKNGAEAGTAGFGYRLEAIEIQLLPAGSVAPGLTAQPYLENN
;
A
#
# COMPACT_ATOMS: atom_id res chain seq x y z
N MET A 1 63.95 67.01 -40.46
CA MET A 1 64.72 66.93 -39.20
C MET A 1 63.79 66.43 -38.10
N LYS A 2 64.23 65.37 -37.40
CA LYS A 2 63.77 64.85 -36.09
C LYS A 2 62.27 64.61 -35.86
N ASN A 3 61.89 63.34 -35.74
CA ASN A 3 61.16 62.83 -34.59
C ASN A 3 61.32 61.31 -34.49
N ASN A 4 61.83 60.83 -33.35
CA ASN A 4 61.59 59.46 -32.88
C ASN A 4 62.08 59.22 -31.43
N LEU A 5 61.26 58.47 -30.70
CA LEU A 5 61.49 57.65 -29.49
C LEU A 5 61.45 58.22 -28.04
N LYS A 6 60.38 57.79 -27.35
CA LYS A 6 60.29 56.97 -26.11
C LYS A 6 60.85 57.47 -24.75
N LYS A 7 59.95 57.44 -23.75
CA LYS A 7 60.00 57.06 -22.30
C LYS A 7 58.99 57.97 -21.55
N SER A 8 58.18 57.62 -20.55
CA SER A 8 57.99 56.48 -19.64
C SER A 8 56.69 56.73 -18.83
N LEU A 9 55.93 55.68 -18.48
CA LEU A 9 54.73 55.66 -17.57
C LEU A 9 55.12 56.00 -16.09
N PRO A 10 54.21 56.31 -15.10
CA PRO A 10 53.05 55.46 -14.72
C PRO A 10 51.78 56.11 -14.03
N LEU A 11 50.73 55.27 -13.93
CA LEU A 11 49.68 55.11 -12.88
C LEU A 11 48.70 56.25 -12.48
N LEU A 12 47.38 56.03 -12.65
CA LEU A 12 46.48 55.74 -11.51
C LEU A 12 45.06 55.23 -11.94
N LEU A 13 44.69 54.09 -11.36
CA LEU A 13 43.36 53.50 -11.05
C LEU A 13 42.25 53.39 -12.12
N VAL A 14 41.98 52.15 -12.54
CA VAL A 14 40.59 51.65 -12.69
C VAL A 14 40.52 50.27 -12.04
N SER A 15 39.62 50.16 -11.07
CA SER A 15 39.23 48.94 -10.37
C SER A 15 38.60 47.94 -11.36
N LEU A 16 39.13 46.71 -11.42
CA LEU A 16 38.52 45.62 -12.16
C LEU A 16 37.61 44.84 -11.20
N MET A 17 36.31 45.14 -11.23
CA MET A 17 35.29 44.23 -10.71
C MET A 17 35.24 43.01 -11.64
N LEU A 18 35.72 41.87 -11.15
CA LEU A 18 35.47 40.58 -11.77
C LEU A 18 34.02 40.20 -11.45
N THR A 19 33.08 40.52 -12.34
CA THR A 19 31.73 39.95 -12.30
C THR A 19 31.84 38.49 -12.74
N VAL A 20 31.89 37.58 -11.77
CA VAL A 20 31.58 36.17 -12.01
C VAL A 20 30.10 36.13 -12.40
N MET A 21 29.83 35.97 -13.70
CA MET A 21 28.49 35.58 -14.16
C MET A 21 28.25 34.13 -13.72
N ILE A 22 27.69 33.97 -12.52
CA ILE A 22 27.02 32.74 -12.14
C ILE A 22 25.72 32.72 -12.97
N PRO A 23 25.45 31.67 -13.78
CA PRO A 23 24.17 31.59 -14.48
C PRO A 23 23.03 31.65 -13.45
N ALA A 24 22.02 32.49 -13.71
CA ALA A 24 20.90 32.78 -12.81
C ALA A 24 20.00 31.56 -12.48
N ASN A 25 20.38 30.36 -12.92
CA ASN A 25 19.65 29.11 -12.70
C ASN A 25 20.28 28.20 -11.63
N ALA A 26 21.31 28.64 -10.91
CA ALA A 26 22.03 27.78 -9.96
C ALA A 26 21.42 27.73 -8.54
N TRP A 27 20.40 28.53 -8.20
CA TRP A 27 19.77 28.56 -6.88
C TRP A 27 18.31 29.04 -6.90
N ALA A 28 17.52 28.66 -7.90
CA ALA A 28 16.08 28.77 -7.74
C ALA A 28 15.68 27.71 -6.70
N LEU A 29 15.38 28.12 -5.46
CA LEU A 29 14.64 27.28 -4.54
C LEU A 29 13.35 26.89 -5.26
N GLU A 30 13.19 25.60 -5.60
CA GLU A 30 12.00 25.12 -6.28
C GLU A 30 10.76 25.41 -5.42
N GLU A 31 9.72 25.91 -6.07
CA GLU A 31 8.53 26.44 -5.41
C GLU A 31 7.69 25.29 -4.85
N VAL A 32 7.55 25.24 -3.52
CA VAL A 32 6.67 24.27 -2.85
C VAL A 32 5.24 24.75 -2.96
N THR A 33 4.40 23.99 -3.67
CA THR A 33 2.97 24.27 -3.79
C THR A 33 2.20 23.61 -2.64
N GLU A 34 1.39 24.38 -1.92
CA GLU A 34 0.50 23.84 -0.89
C GLU A 34 -0.70 23.12 -1.53
N PRO A 35 -1.05 21.89 -1.11
CA PRO A 35 -2.19 21.15 -1.64
C PRO A 35 -3.53 21.74 -1.14
N THR A 36 -4.62 21.44 -1.83
CA THR A 36 -5.98 21.56 -1.27
C THR A 36 -6.33 20.29 -0.49
N ALA A 37 -7.22 20.40 0.50
CA ALA A 37 -7.82 19.24 1.16
C ALA A 37 -9.22 19.02 0.59
N ALA A 38 -9.63 17.75 0.49
CA ALA A 38 -10.96 17.37 0.05
C ALA A 38 -12.04 17.98 0.96
N PRO A 39 -13.19 18.36 0.41
CA PRO A 39 -14.32 18.81 1.21
C PRO A 39 -14.82 17.69 2.13
N LEU A 40 -15.34 18.07 3.29
CA LEU A 40 -15.97 17.13 4.21
C LEU A 40 -17.25 16.54 3.62
N ASN A 41 -17.48 15.27 3.92
CA ASN A 41 -18.75 14.59 3.67
C ASN A 41 -19.90 15.38 4.32
N PRO A 42 -20.92 15.82 3.55
CA PRO A 42 -22.07 16.53 4.11
C PRO A 42 -22.78 15.77 5.24
N ALA A 43 -22.85 14.44 5.16
CA ALA A 43 -23.44 13.61 6.22
C ALA A 43 -22.61 13.68 7.52
N PHE A 44 -21.28 13.75 7.41
CA PHE A 44 -20.41 13.93 8.56
C PHE A 44 -20.55 15.33 9.17
N VAL A 45 -20.68 16.37 8.34
CA VAL A 45 -20.96 17.73 8.82
C VAL A 45 -22.28 17.78 9.59
N GLN A 46 -23.33 17.15 9.07
CA GLN A 46 -24.62 17.06 9.73
C GLN A 46 -24.51 16.30 11.07
N TYR A 47 -23.85 15.14 11.07
CA TYR A 47 -23.56 14.38 12.29
C TYR A 47 -22.87 15.23 13.37
N GLN A 48 -21.85 16.02 13.00
CA GLN A 48 -21.17 16.89 13.95
C GLN A 48 -22.07 17.99 14.53
N GLU A 49 -23.02 18.51 13.77
CA GLU A 49 -24.01 19.45 14.28
C GLU A 49 -25.02 18.76 15.21
N ASP A 50 -25.45 17.56 14.88
CA ASP A 50 -26.37 16.78 15.73
C ASP A 50 -25.74 16.38 17.07
N VAL A 51 -24.46 16.01 17.08
CA VAL A 51 -23.68 15.81 18.32
C VAL A 51 -23.68 17.08 19.17
N LYS A 52 -23.39 18.24 18.57
CA LYS A 52 -23.34 19.52 19.31
C LYS A 52 -24.70 19.93 19.87
N LEU A 53 -25.78 19.62 19.16
CA LEU A 53 -27.15 19.91 19.57
C LEU A 53 -27.71 18.88 20.57
N GLY A 54 -27.06 17.72 20.72
CA GLY A 54 -27.56 16.61 21.53
C GLY A 54 -28.82 15.98 20.94
N THR A 55 -28.97 16.04 19.61
CA THR A 55 -30.14 15.54 18.87
C THR A 55 -29.94 14.15 18.30
N LEU A 56 -28.75 13.56 18.47
CA LEU A 56 -28.54 12.16 18.11
C LEU A 56 -29.47 11.28 18.93
N ASN A 57 -30.16 10.39 18.23
CA ASN A 57 -30.82 9.27 18.88
C ASN A 57 -29.74 8.49 19.64
N THR A 58 -30.07 7.98 20.82
CA THR A 58 -29.14 7.19 21.66
C THR A 58 -29.63 5.75 21.83
N SER A 59 -30.77 5.41 21.22
CA SER A 59 -31.29 4.04 21.12
C SER A 59 -32.26 3.94 19.93
N THR A 60 -32.22 2.83 19.19
CA THR A 60 -33.28 2.39 18.28
C THR A 60 -34.56 2.10 19.07
N SER A 61 -35.68 1.98 18.37
CA SER A 61 -36.98 1.63 18.98
C SER A 61 -36.99 0.25 19.67
N GLU A 62 -36.05 -0.63 19.32
CA GLU A 62 -35.84 -1.94 19.94
C GLU A 62 -34.78 -1.93 21.08
N GLY A 63 -34.19 -0.76 21.39
CA GLY A 63 -33.30 -0.58 22.54
C GLY A 63 -31.80 -0.73 22.25
N HIS A 64 -31.38 -0.82 20.98
CA HIS A 64 -29.96 -0.90 20.59
C HIS A 64 -29.38 0.50 20.34
N SER A 65 -28.14 0.79 20.72
CA SER A 65 -27.53 2.10 20.45
C SER A 65 -27.36 2.33 18.93
N PRO A 66 -27.72 3.52 18.36
CA PRO A 66 -27.50 3.81 16.96
C PRO A 66 -25.99 3.87 16.68
N SER A 67 -25.59 3.25 15.58
CA SER A 67 -24.27 2.63 15.49
C SER A 67 -23.46 3.05 14.27
N TYR A 68 -24.04 3.82 13.34
CA TYR A 68 -23.33 4.31 12.16
C TYR A 68 -22.87 5.76 12.31
N ILE A 69 -21.58 6.00 12.14
CA ILE A 69 -20.98 7.34 12.07
C ILE A 69 -20.52 7.60 10.63
N PRO A 70 -21.04 8.61 9.91
CA PRO A 70 -20.57 8.91 8.56
C PRO A 70 -19.06 9.23 8.53
N PRO A 71 -18.27 8.67 7.60
CA PRO A 71 -16.84 9.00 7.52
C PRO A 71 -16.63 10.44 7.02
N PRO A 72 -15.56 11.15 7.45
CA PRO A 72 -15.27 12.52 7.06
C PRO A 72 -15.02 12.70 5.56
N LEU A 73 -14.40 11.73 4.90
CA LEU A 73 -14.24 11.71 3.45
C LEU A 73 -15.45 11.03 2.80
N GLN A 74 -16.07 11.72 1.85
CA GLN A 74 -17.16 11.12 1.09
C GLN A 74 -16.62 10.04 0.16
N ARG A 75 -17.16 8.83 0.30
CA ARG A 75 -16.87 7.72 -0.59
C ARG A 75 -17.49 7.93 -1.97
N TYR A 76 -16.78 7.48 -3.00
CA TYR A 76 -17.32 7.36 -4.34
C TYR A 76 -18.15 6.06 -4.45
N GLU A 77 -19.47 6.18 -4.54
CA GLU A 77 -20.38 5.03 -4.66
C GLU A 77 -20.59 4.54 -6.11
N GLY A 78 -20.03 5.24 -7.10
CA GLY A 78 -20.39 5.04 -8.51
C GLY A 78 -21.68 5.78 -8.89
N LYS A 79 -22.05 5.71 -10.18
CA LYS A 79 -23.42 6.04 -10.59
C LYS A 79 -24.27 4.81 -10.32
N ALA A 80 -25.33 4.95 -9.51
CA ALA A 80 -26.37 3.94 -9.43
C ALA A 80 -26.97 3.75 -10.83
N ASP A 81 -26.73 2.59 -11.45
CA ASP A 81 -27.42 2.20 -12.66
C ASP A 81 -28.67 1.42 -12.24
N THR A 82 -29.82 2.06 -12.38
CA THR A 82 -31.13 1.46 -12.09
C THR A 82 -31.57 0.47 -13.17
N THR A 83 -30.77 0.27 -14.22
CA THR A 83 -31.01 -0.82 -15.16
C THR A 83 -30.48 -2.12 -14.57
N ILE A 84 -31.38 -2.94 -14.03
CA ILE A 84 -31.09 -4.33 -13.67
C ILE A 84 -30.57 -5.01 -14.92
N ALA A 85 -29.25 -5.23 -15.00
CA ALA A 85 -28.64 -5.92 -16.12
C ALA A 85 -29.30 -7.31 -16.25
N SER A 86 -29.85 -7.54 -17.45
CA SER A 86 -30.50 -8.78 -17.92
C SER A 86 -30.05 -10.05 -17.17
N SER A 87 -31.02 -10.75 -16.58
CA SER A 87 -30.98 -11.98 -15.76
C SER A 87 -30.23 -13.21 -16.32
N ALA A 88 -29.48 -13.09 -17.42
CA ALA A 88 -28.84 -14.23 -18.07
C ALA A 88 -27.50 -14.67 -17.44
N MET A 89 -26.88 -13.87 -16.56
CA MET A 89 -25.53 -14.13 -16.04
C MET A 89 -25.49 -14.67 -14.59
N TYR A 90 -26.47 -14.33 -13.75
CA TYR A 90 -26.50 -14.70 -12.33
C TYR A 90 -27.69 -15.63 -12.03
N PRO A 91 -27.59 -16.53 -11.03
CA PRO A 91 -28.74 -17.31 -10.60
C PRO A 91 -29.84 -16.39 -10.04
N VAL A 92 -31.10 -16.83 -10.16
CA VAL A 92 -32.28 -16.10 -9.67
C VAL A 92 -32.18 -15.83 -8.17
N SER A 93 -31.64 -16.78 -7.42
CA SER A 93 -31.32 -16.63 -6.01
C SER A 93 -29.95 -17.22 -5.69
N TYR A 94 -29.34 -16.71 -4.64
CA TYR A 94 -28.07 -17.19 -4.09
C TYR A 94 -28.06 -16.92 -2.60
N ASP A 95 -27.65 -17.91 -1.81
CA ASP A 95 -27.67 -17.83 -0.36
C ASP A 95 -26.39 -18.41 0.24
N LEU A 96 -25.56 -17.56 0.86
CA LEU A 96 -24.32 -18.01 1.48
C LEU A 96 -24.57 -18.97 2.66
N ARG A 97 -25.76 -18.98 3.27
CA ARG A 97 -26.12 -19.93 4.34
C ARG A 97 -26.03 -21.38 3.85
N GLU A 98 -26.24 -21.62 2.56
CA GLU A 98 -26.16 -22.94 1.94
C GLU A 98 -24.74 -23.35 1.51
N THR A 99 -23.77 -22.43 1.63
CA THR A 99 -22.41 -22.62 1.08
C THR A 99 -21.36 -23.03 2.13
N GLY A 100 -21.72 -23.02 3.42
CA GLY A 100 -20.78 -23.22 4.52
C GLY A 100 -19.88 -22.00 4.83
N ARG A 101 -20.06 -20.88 4.13
CA ARG A 101 -19.27 -19.65 4.26
C ARG A 101 -19.85 -18.64 5.26
N ILE A 102 -20.70 -19.06 6.20
CA ILE A 102 -21.32 -18.18 7.20
C ILE A 102 -21.09 -18.74 8.61
N THR A 103 -20.72 -17.88 9.56
CA THR A 103 -20.59 -18.20 11.00
C THR A 103 -21.95 -18.16 11.70
N ASP A 104 -22.04 -18.69 12.92
CA ASP A 104 -23.29 -18.62 13.70
C ASP A 104 -23.68 -17.16 13.98
N ILE A 105 -24.97 -16.86 14.07
CA ILE A 105 -25.44 -15.51 14.40
C ILE A 105 -25.03 -15.15 15.84
N ARG A 106 -24.50 -13.94 16.01
CA ARG A 106 -24.11 -13.37 17.31
C ARG A 106 -25.01 -12.16 17.65
N SER A 107 -24.90 -11.68 18.89
CA SER A 107 -25.68 -10.54 19.40
C SER A 107 -24.76 -9.44 19.91
N GLN A 108 -24.98 -8.22 19.43
CA GLN A 108 -24.28 -7.01 19.87
C GLN A 108 -24.78 -6.46 21.22
N GLY A 109 -25.92 -6.95 21.72
CA GLY A 109 -26.53 -6.44 22.95
C GLY A 109 -26.76 -4.92 22.89
N ASP A 110 -26.30 -4.22 23.92
CA ASP A 110 -26.56 -2.78 24.11
C ASP A 110 -25.49 -1.87 23.45
N TYR A 111 -24.38 -2.44 22.97
CA TYR A 111 -23.29 -1.66 22.37
C TYR A 111 -23.61 -1.22 20.94
N GLY A 112 -23.13 -0.03 20.59
CA GLY A 112 -23.15 0.56 19.24
C GLY A 112 -22.12 -0.06 18.31
N SER A 113 -22.15 -1.37 18.12
CA SER A 113 -21.04 -2.14 17.53
C SER A 113 -21.40 -2.91 16.25
N CYS A 114 -22.56 -2.65 15.65
CA CYS A 114 -22.99 -3.34 14.42
C CYS A 114 -21.96 -3.22 13.29
N TRP A 115 -21.24 -2.09 13.22
CA TRP A 115 -20.18 -1.86 12.24
C TRP A 115 -19.04 -2.89 12.38
N ALA A 116 -18.69 -3.27 13.61
CA ALA A 116 -17.69 -4.30 13.88
C ALA A 116 -18.21 -5.68 13.47
N PHE A 117 -19.45 -6.02 13.82
CA PHE A 117 -20.09 -7.27 13.41
C PHE A 117 -20.21 -7.40 11.89
N ALA A 118 -20.65 -6.35 11.19
CA ALA A 118 -20.79 -6.37 9.74
C ALA A 118 -19.44 -6.49 9.03
N SER A 119 -18.41 -5.78 9.51
CA SER A 119 -17.05 -5.89 8.96
C SER A 119 -16.44 -7.28 9.18
N LEU A 120 -16.53 -7.82 10.41
CA LEU A 120 -15.98 -9.14 10.72
C LEU A 120 -16.80 -10.27 10.09
N ALA A 121 -18.13 -10.14 9.95
CA ALA A 121 -18.93 -11.11 9.21
C ALA A 121 -18.51 -11.22 7.73
N SER A 122 -18.15 -10.09 7.09
CA SER A 122 -17.60 -10.09 5.74
C SER A 122 -16.26 -10.83 5.68
N LEU A 123 -15.34 -10.53 6.61
CA LEU A 123 -14.02 -11.15 6.67
C LEU A 123 -14.08 -12.65 7.02
N GLU A 124 -14.89 -13.02 8.00
CA GLU A 124 -15.14 -14.42 8.37
C GLU A 124 -15.70 -15.22 7.19
N SER A 125 -16.65 -14.63 6.44
CA SER A 125 -17.25 -15.31 5.29
C SER A 125 -16.24 -15.59 4.16
N TYR A 126 -15.25 -14.71 4.01
CA TYR A 126 -14.12 -14.93 3.12
C TYR A 126 -13.21 -16.06 3.62
N LEU A 127 -12.83 -16.04 4.90
CA LEU A 127 -11.89 -16.99 5.51
C LEU A 127 -12.45 -18.41 5.71
N LYS A 128 -13.77 -18.57 5.85
CA LYS A 128 -14.43 -19.83 6.20
C LYS A 128 -14.42 -20.89 5.08
N GLN A 129 -13.85 -20.61 3.91
CA GLN A 129 -13.79 -21.59 2.81
C GLN A 129 -13.21 -22.95 3.25
N ASP A 130 -12.22 -22.96 4.16
CA ASP A 130 -11.60 -24.19 4.71
C ASP A 130 -11.23 -24.11 6.20
N THR A 131 -11.65 -23.07 6.94
CA THR A 131 -11.19 -22.83 8.32
C THR A 131 -12.32 -22.58 9.32
N THR A 132 -12.08 -22.92 10.59
CA THR A 132 -12.90 -22.46 11.70
C THR A 132 -12.42 -21.08 12.13
N VAL A 133 -13.12 -20.04 11.67
CA VAL A 133 -12.84 -18.65 12.01
C VAL A 133 -13.91 -18.11 12.94
N ASP A 134 -13.46 -17.42 14.01
CA ASP A 134 -14.29 -16.79 15.04
C ASP A 134 -13.53 -15.57 15.57
N LEU A 135 -13.85 -14.38 15.03
CA LEU A 135 -13.12 -13.13 15.26
C LEU A 135 -13.81 -12.28 16.32
N SER A 136 -13.02 -11.53 17.10
CA SER A 136 -13.52 -10.70 18.19
C SER A 136 -14.00 -9.33 17.72
N GLU A 137 -15.31 -9.10 17.70
CA GLU A 137 -15.88 -7.76 17.54
C GLU A 137 -15.53 -6.85 18.74
N ASN A 138 -15.38 -7.43 19.94
CA ASN A 138 -15.01 -6.70 21.16
C ASN A 138 -13.69 -5.96 20.97
N ASN A 139 -12.69 -6.65 20.43
CA ASN A 139 -11.37 -6.09 20.28
C ASN A 139 -11.34 -4.96 19.24
N LEU A 140 -12.02 -5.16 18.11
CA LEU A 140 -12.14 -4.14 17.06
C LEU A 140 -12.84 -2.88 17.59
N MET A 141 -13.98 -3.05 18.28
CA MET A 141 -14.75 -1.95 18.86
C MET A 141 -13.92 -1.13 19.86
N TRP A 142 -13.31 -1.78 20.84
CA TRP A 142 -12.56 -1.10 21.90
C TRP A 142 -11.24 -0.48 21.41
N ASN A 143 -10.63 -1.05 20.37
CA ASN A 143 -9.29 -0.66 19.93
C ASN A 143 -9.27 -0.05 18.52
N SER A 144 -10.39 0.52 18.07
CA SER A 144 -10.49 1.26 16.80
C SER A 144 -9.50 2.43 16.72
N GLY A 145 -9.19 3.06 17.86
CA GLY A 145 -8.28 4.19 17.98
C GLY A 145 -8.90 5.55 17.60
N PHE A 146 -10.19 5.57 17.26
CA PHE A 146 -10.97 6.79 17.00
C PHE A 146 -11.57 7.32 18.31
N ASP A 147 -12.06 8.55 18.28
CA ASP A 147 -12.66 9.23 19.44
C ASP A 147 -14.09 8.72 19.71
N ILE A 148 -14.23 7.41 19.93
CA ILE A 148 -15.50 6.72 20.16
C ILE A 148 -15.41 5.82 21.39
N THR A 149 -16.55 5.64 22.03
CA THR A 149 -16.80 4.62 23.05
C THR A 149 -17.59 3.45 22.42
N PRO A 150 -17.72 2.30 23.10
CA PRO A 150 -18.54 1.18 22.64
C PRO A 150 -19.99 1.54 22.27
N ASP A 151 -20.53 2.63 22.82
CA ASP A 151 -21.94 3.02 22.65
C ASP A 151 -22.14 4.00 21.49
N ASP A 152 -21.07 4.61 20.96
CA ASP A 152 -21.18 5.74 20.02
C ASP A 152 -21.37 5.33 18.55
N GLY A 153 -21.08 4.08 18.20
CA GLY A 153 -21.08 3.62 16.80
C GLY A 153 -19.70 3.57 16.14
N GLY A 154 -19.69 3.42 14.81
CA GLY A 154 -18.50 3.38 13.98
C GLY A 154 -18.85 3.20 12.51
N ASN A 155 -17.87 2.77 11.70
CA ASN A 155 -18.08 2.53 10.27
C ASN A 155 -16.97 1.64 9.67
N TYR A 156 -17.17 1.22 8.41
CA TYR A 156 -16.22 0.41 7.64
C TYR A 156 -14.81 1.01 7.51
N THR A 157 -14.64 2.34 7.53
CA THR A 157 -13.30 2.97 7.45
C THR A 157 -12.51 2.78 8.74
N MET A 158 -13.19 2.82 9.89
CA MET A 158 -12.57 2.53 11.19
C MET A 158 -12.14 1.07 11.28
N ALA A 159 -12.98 0.15 10.80
CA ALA A 159 -12.63 -1.28 10.72
C ALA A 159 -11.43 -1.50 9.79
N THR A 160 -11.45 -0.86 8.62
CA THR A 160 -10.34 -0.92 7.65
C THR A 160 -9.03 -0.44 8.29
N ALA A 161 -9.03 0.68 9.01
CA ALA A 161 -7.83 1.21 9.66
C ALA A 161 -7.27 0.27 10.74
N TYR A 162 -8.14 -0.27 11.61
CA TYR A 162 -7.74 -1.24 12.64
C TYR A 162 -7.10 -2.50 12.05
N LEU A 163 -7.69 -3.04 10.98
CA LEU A 163 -7.19 -4.25 10.30
C LEU A 163 -5.89 -3.95 9.52
N ALA A 164 -5.85 -2.85 8.77
CA ALA A 164 -4.72 -2.46 7.93
C ALA A 164 -3.45 -2.07 8.71
N ARG A 165 -3.59 -1.66 9.98
CA ARG A 165 -2.44 -1.34 10.86
C ARG A 165 -1.97 -2.52 11.71
N TRP A 166 -2.54 -3.71 11.48
CA TRP A 166 -2.28 -4.95 12.23
C TRP A 166 -2.60 -4.86 13.73
N SER A 167 -3.63 -4.12 14.11
CA SER A 167 -4.17 -4.22 15.47
C SER A 167 -5.09 -5.44 15.66
N GLY A 168 -5.45 -6.10 14.56
CA GLY A 168 -6.27 -7.30 14.52
C GLY A 168 -6.44 -7.85 13.09
N PRO A 169 -7.38 -8.79 12.88
CA PRO A 169 -8.36 -9.25 13.86
C PRO A 169 -7.73 -10.22 14.86
N VAL A 170 -8.30 -10.29 16.06
CA VAL A 170 -7.94 -11.30 17.08
C VAL A 170 -9.07 -12.32 17.22
N SER A 171 -8.79 -13.48 17.81
CA SER A 171 -9.83 -14.49 18.04
C SER A 171 -10.83 -14.06 19.12
N GLU A 172 -12.11 -14.43 18.95
CA GLU A 172 -13.15 -14.25 19.96
C GLU A 172 -12.77 -14.91 21.30
N SER A 173 -12.09 -16.05 21.25
CA SER A 173 -11.62 -16.72 22.46
C SER A 173 -10.58 -15.93 23.27
N SER A 174 -9.79 -15.07 22.60
CA SER A 174 -8.81 -14.19 23.25
C SER A 174 -9.46 -12.97 23.89
N ASP A 175 -10.47 -12.43 23.22
CA ASP A 175 -11.20 -11.24 23.67
C ASP A 175 -12.72 -11.39 23.51
N PRO A 176 -13.38 -12.14 24.41
CA PRO A 176 -14.80 -12.42 24.27
C PRO A 176 -15.65 -11.16 24.31
N TYR A 177 -16.73 -11.17 23.55
CA TYR A 177 -17.71 -10.10 23.48
C TYR A 177 -18.31 -9.77 24.86
N GLY A 178 -18.41 -8.48 25.17
CA GLY A 178 -18.84 -7.99 26.48
C GLY A 178 -17.74 -7.94 27.54
N SER A 179 -16.51 -8.31 27.21
CA SER A 179 -15.39 -8.20 28.15
C SER A 179 -14.79 -6.77 28.15
N PRO A 180 -14.20 -6.31 29.28
CA PRO A 180 -13.52 -5.02 29.31
C PRO A 180 -12.38 -4.93 28.29
N GLN A 181 -12.04 -3.72 27.83
CA GLN A 181 -10.99 -3.49 26.85
C GLN A 181 -9.70 -4.25 27.18
N LYS A 182 -9.22 -5.03 26.20
CA LYS A 182 -7.89 -5.63 26.18
C LYS A 182 -7.07 -5.04 25.05
N THR A 183 -5.81 -4.74 25.32
CA THR A 183 -4.84 -4.21 24.36
C THR A 183 -3.65 -5.16 24.22
N GLY A 184 -2.91 -5.06 23.11
CA GLY A 184 -1.69 -5.85 22.90
C GLY A 184 -1.94 -7.34 22.68
N LEU A 185 -3.14 -7.70 22.21
CA LEU A 185 -3.42 -9.07 21.75
C LEU A 185 -2.88 -9.25 20.33
N GLU A 186 -2.36 -10.43 20.04
CA GLU A 186 -1.78 -10.73 18.74
C GLU A 186 -2.87 -10.93 17.67
N PRO A 187 -2.76 -10.29 16.51
CA PRO A 187 -3.63 -10.58 15.37
C PRO A 187 -3.42 -12.03 14.89
N ILE A 188 -4.45 -12.61 14.30
CA ILE A 188 -4.39 -13.95 13.70
C ILE A 188 -4.41 -13.93 12.17
N TYR A 189 -4.70 -12.76 11.58
CA TYR A 189 -4.60 -12.52 10.15
C TYR A 189 -4.10 -11.11 9.87
N HIS A 190 -3.47 -10.92 8.71
CA HIS A 190 -3.18 -9.61 8.14
C HIS A 190 -4.06 -9.37 6.92
N VAL A 191 -4.97 -8.41 7.01
CA VAL A 191 -5.85 -8.03 5.88
C VAL A 191 -5.02 -7.37 4.78
N GLN A 192 -5.19 -7.86 3.56
CA GLN A 192 -4.46 -7.39 2.38
C GLN A 192 -5.29 -6.46 1.49
N GLU A 193 -6.61 -6.63 1.46
CA GLU A 193 -7.52 -5.83 0.63
C GLU A 193 -8.85 -5.59 1.32
N VAL A 194 -9.35 -4.35 1.22
CA VAL A 194 -10.74 -3.99 1.53
C VAL A 194 -11.28 -3.16 0.39
N ALA A 195 -12.30 -3.66 -0.33
CA ALA A 195 -12.79 -3.05 -1.56
C ALA A 195 -14.17 -2.41 -1.41
N SER A 196 -14.31 -1.21 -1.98
CA SER A 196 -15.58 -0.52 -2.22
C SER A 196 -16.32 -1.18 -3.37
N ILE A 197 -17.42 -1.86 -3.10
CA ILE A 197 -18.31 -2.39 -4.13
C ILE A 197 -19.25 -1.27 -4.59
N PRO A 198 -19.32 -0.97 -5.90
CA PRO A 198 -20.28 -0.01 -6.42
C PRO A 198 -21.71 -0.41 -6.07
N ASN A 199 -22.59 0.58 -5.85
CA ASN A 199 -24.02 0.34 -5.65
C ASN A 199 -24.70 -0.05 -6.97
N LEU A 200 -24.41 -1.27 -7.43
CA LEU A 200 -24.93 -1.91 -8.62
C LEU A 200 -25.27 -3.35 -8.27
N PRO A 201 -26.52 -3.81 -8.46
CA PRO A 201 -26.92 -5.18 -8.10
C PRO A 201 -26.01 -6.25 -8.71
N SER A 202 -25.55 -6.06 -9.95
CA SER A 202 -24.61 -6.99 -10.60
C SER A 202 -23.24 -7.03 -9.92
N ALA A 203 -22.71 -5.90 -9.47
CA ALA A 203 -21.41 -5.83 -8.78
C ALA A 203 -21.50 -6.46 -7.39
N ILE A 204 -22.60 -6.23 -6.67
CA ILE A 204 -22.88 -6.83 -5.35
C ILE A 204 -23.02 -8.35 -5.49
N LYS A 205 -23.84 -8.83 -6.43
CA LYS A 205 -24.01 -10.27 -6.71
C LYS A 205 -22.70 -10.96 -7.05
N GLN A 206 -21.90 -10.37 -7.94
CA GLN A 206 -20.58 -10.91 -8.29
C GLN A 206 -19.66 -10.98 -7.06
N ALA A 207 -19.59 -9.90 -6.27
CA ALA A 207 -18.74 -9.88 -5.08
C ALA A 207 -19.17 -10.90 -4.00
N LEU A 208 -20.48 -11.14 -3.84
CA LEU A 208 -21.01 -12.21 -2.97
C LEU A 208 -20.56 -13.60 -3.43
N MET A 209 -20.66 -13.88 -4.73
CA MET A 209 -20.27 -15.17 -5.30
C MET A 209 -18.76 -15.41 -5.18
N ASP A 210 -17.95 -14.39 -5.44
CA ASP A 210 -16.49 -14.49 -5.42
C ASP A 210 -15.96 -14.60 -3.97
N GLY A 211 -16.33 -13.64 -3.12
CA GLY A 211 -15.63 -13.42 -1.85
C GLY A 211 -16.46 -13.67 -0.59
N GLY A 212 -17.79 -13.81 -0.69
CA GLY A 212 -18.67 -14.06 0.44
C GLY A 212 -19.37 -12.79 0.92
N ALA A 213 -19.77 -12.75 2.19
CA ALA A 213 -20.63 -11.70 2.74
C ALA A 213 -20.04 -10.29 2.57
N LEU A 214 -20.91 -9.29 2.45
CA LEU A 214 -20.54 -7.88 2.23
C LEU A 214 -21.15 -6.99 3.30
N TYR A 215 -20.36 -6.10 3.90
CA TYR A 215 -20.86 -5.03 4.76
C TYR A 215 -21.79 -4.10 3.97
N THR A 216 -22.87 -3.59 4.55
CA THR A 216 -23.71 -2.51 4.01
C THR A 216 -24.35 -1.71 5.15
N SER A 217 -24.75 -0.45 4.88
CA SER A 217 -25.42 0.42 5.85
C SER A 217 -26.90 0.59 5.50
N MET A 218 -27.76 0.70 6.50
CA MET A 218 -29.21 0.88 6.34
C MET A 218 -29.82 1.77 7.43
N TYR A 219 -31.07 2.17 7.24
CA TYR A 219 -31.86 2.81 8.28
C TYR A 219 -32.72 1.76 9.01
N SER A 220 -32.51 1.63 10.31
CA SER A 220 -33.09 0.60 11.18
C SER A 220 -34.12 1.14 12.17
N GLY A 221 -34.23 2.46 12.33
CA GLY A 221 -35.08 3.10 13.34
C GLY A 221 -36.55 2.65 13.36
N LEU A 222 -37.04 2.08 12.25
CA LEU A 222 -38.43 1.65 12.05
C LEU A 222 -38.64 0.12 12.10
N PHE A 223 -37.66 -0.69 12.53
CA PHE A 223 -37.86 -2.14 12.68
C PHE A 223 -38.99 -2.50 13.65
N ALA A 224 -39.20 -1.73 14.73
CA ALA A 224 -40.32 -1.94 15.64
C ALA A 224 -41.69 -1.53 15.07
N SER A 225 -41.70 -0.90 13.88
CA SER A 225 -42.94 -0.50 13.21
C SER A 225 -43.43 -1.63 12.30
N ASN A 226 -44.64 -2.12 12.57
CA ASN A 226 -45.33 -3.05 11.67
C ASN A 226 -45.59 -2.47 10.28
N ASP A 227 -45.51 -1.14 10.12
CA ASP A 227 -45.66 -0.47 8.83
C ASP A 227 -44.43 -0.69 7.93
N TYR A 228 -43.23 -0.90 8.49
CA TYR A 228 -41.98 -1.01 7.74
C TYR A 228 -41.33 -2.40 7.81
N TYR A 229 -41.61 -3.15 8.88
CA TYR A 229 -41.13 -4.51 9.07
C TYR A 229 -42.29 -5.50 9.14
N ASN A 230 -42.29 -6.47 8.24
CA ASN A 230 -43.20 -7.61 8.28
C ASN A 230 -42.53 -8.78 9.02
N SER A 231 -42.93 -9.00 10.27
CA SER A 231 -42.41 -10.08 11.11
C SER A 231 -42.82 -11.49 10.67
N GLU A 232 -43.90 -11.65 9.90
CA GLU A 232 -44.32 -12.97 9.40
C GLU A 232 -43.34 -13.52 8.34
N ASN A 233 -42.73 -12.61 7.56
CA ASN A 233 -41.80 -12.96 6.48
C ASN A 233 -40.37 -12.48 6.75
N ALA A 234 -40.11 -11.87 7.92
CA ALA A 234 -38.88 -11.15 8.22
C ALA A 234 -38.47 -10.21 7.07
N ALA A 235 -39.38 -9.34 6.61
CA ALA A 235 -39.18 -8.51 5.42
C ALA A 235 -39.19 -7.02 5.78
N PHE A 236 -38.16 -6.28 5.37
CA PHE A 236 -37.97 -4.86 5.65
C PHE A 236 -37.88 -4.04 4.36
N PHE A 237 -38.60 -2.92 4.32
CA PHE A 237 -38.51 -1.94 3.24
C PHE A 237 -38.70 -0.53 3.79
N TYR A 238 -37.66 0.30 3.69
CA TYR A 238 -37.70 1.72 4.00
C TYR A 238 -37.64 2.57 2.73
N ASP A 239 -38.59 3.50 2.59
CA ASP A 239 -38.73 4.41 1.44
C ASP A 239 -38.57 5.91 1.83
N GLY A 240 -38.07 6.19 3.03
CA GLY A 240 -37.88 7.55 3.53
C GLY A 240 -36.49 8.13 3.25
N GLU A 241 -36.22 9.29 3.85
CA GLU A 241 -35.01 10.11 3.60
C GLU A 241 -34.04 10.18 4.80
N GLU A 242 -34.38 9.57 5.94
CA GLU A 242 -33.55 9.59 7.15
C GLU A 242 -32.30 8.73 6.96
N GLY A 243 -31.13 9.29 7.27
CA GLY A 243 -29.82 8.66 7.04
C GLY A 243 -29.65 7.30 7.74
N PRO A 244 -28.72 6.46 7.25
CA PRO A 244 -28.47 5.16 7.85
C PRO A 244 -27.98 5.28 9.29
N ASP A 245 -28.38 4.34 10.14
CA ASP A 245 -28.06 4.28 11.57
C ASP A 245 -27.58 2.89 12.03
N HIS A 246 -27.55 1.91 11.12
CA HIS A 246 -27.18 0.51 11.38
C HIS A 246 -26.38 -0.09 10.23
N ASP A 247 -25.53 -1.05 10.55
CA ASP A 247 -24.68 -1.77 9.58
C ASP A 247 -24.90 -3.27 9.72
N VAL A 248 -25.03 -3.93 8.56
CA VAL A 248 -25.40 -5.34 8.45
C VAL A 248 -24.59 -5.99 7.34
N ALA A 249 -24.67 -7.32 7.21
CA ALA A 249 -24.00 -8.04 6.14
C ALA A 249 -25.00 -8.58 5.11
N ILE A 250 -24.82 -8.23 3.84
CA ILE A 250 -25.48 -8.89 2.71
C ILE A 250 -24.89 -10.28 2.57
N VAL A 251 -25.73 -11.31 2.60
CA VAL A 251 -25.32 -12.72 2.51
C VAL A 251 -25.94 -13.47 1.35
N GLY A 252 -26.75 -12.81 0.54
CA GLY A 252 -27.42 -13.43 -0.59
C GLY A 252 -28.47 -12.54 -1.21
N TRP A 253 -29.22 -13.12 -2.14
CA TRP A 253 -30.34 -12.46 -2.79
C TRP A 253 -31.38 -13.45 -3.30
N ASP A 254 -32.58 -12.94 -3.55
CA ASP A 254 -33.63 -13.63 -4.28
C ASP A 254 -34.35 -12.62 -5.18
N ASP A 255 -34.17 -12.74 -6.50
CA ASP A 255 -34.78 -11.87 -7.51
C ASP A 255 -36.29 -12.08 -7.66
N GLN A 256 -36.83 -13.17 -7.10
CA GLN A 256 -38.25 -13.50 -7.13
C GLN A 256 -38.93 -13.36 -5.77
N TYR A 257 -38.22 -12.79 -4.78
CA TYR A 257 -38.82 -12.53 -3.47
C TYR A 257 -40.01 -11.58 -3.63
N SER A 258 -41.20 -12.06 -3.30
CA SER A 258 -42.43 -11.34 -3.63
C SER A 258 -42.50 -10.01 -2.89
N ARG A 259 -42.76 -8.93 -3.62
CA ARG A 259 -42.98 -7.60 -3.08
C ARG A 259 -44.18 -7.53 -2.10
N GLU A 260 -45.08 -8.50 -2.16
CA GLU A 260 -46.25 -8.62 -1.27
C GLU A 260 -45.85 -9.19 0.11
N ASN A 261 -44.61 -9.66 0.28
CA ASN A 261 -44.09 -10.09 1.57
C ASN A 261 -43.74 -8.91 2.50
N PHE A 262 -43.60 -7.69 1.96
CA PHE A 262 -43.27 -6.48 2.73
C PHE A 262 -44.54 -5.78 3.23
N SER A 263 -44.44 -5.04 4.34
CA SER A 263 -45.56 -4.27 4.90
C SER A 263 -46.00 -3.10 4.02
N ILE A 264 -45.03 -2.33 3.52
CA ILE A 264 -45.21 -1.40 2.40
C ILE A 264 -44.80 -2.14 1.14
N THR A 265 -45.61 -2.12 0.10
CA THR A 265 -45.32 -2.82 -1.17
C THR A 265 -44.27 -2.03 -1.98
N PRO A 266 -43.07 -2.59 -2.24
CA PRO A 266 -42.09 -1.98 -3.12
C PRO A 266 -42.53 -1.95 -4.58
N ASP A 267 -41.82 -1.19 -5.42
CA ASP A 267 -42.12 -1.04 -6.84
C ASP A 267 -42.04 -2.38 -7.62
N GLY A 268 -41.20 -3.32 -7.17
CA GLY A 268 -41.02 -4.63 -7.79
C GLY A 268 -40.60 -5.73 -6.82
N ASP A 269 -40.61 -6.96 -7.31
CA ASP A 269 -40.07 -8.12 -6.59
C ASP A 269 -38.54 -8.02 -6.45
N GLY A 270 -38.00 -8.76 -5.49
CA GLY A 270 -36.56 -8.91 -5.30
C GLY A 270 -36.06 -8.37 -3.96
N ALA A 271 -35.19 -9.13 -3.32
CA ALA A 271 -34.64 -8.77 -2.02
C ALA A 271 -33.19 -9.24 -1.85
N TRP A 272 -32.44 -8.47 -1.08
CA TRP A 272 -31.20 -8.91 -0.46
C TRP A 272 -31.51 -9.75 0.78
N ILE A 273 -30.74 -10.84 0.98
CA ILE A 273 -30.76 -11.61 2.22
C ILE A 273 -29.72 -10.98 3.15
N ILE A 274 -30.17 -10.53 4.32
CA ILE A 274 -29.35 -9.77 5.26
C ILE A 274 -29.13 -10.59 6.52
N ARG A 275 -27.88 -10.63 6.96
CA ARG A 275 -27.42 -11.12 8.26
C ARG A 275 -27.36 -9.95 9.23
N ASN A 276 -28.11 -10.04 10.32
CA ASN A 276 -28.12 -9.04 11.39
C ASN A 276 -27.20 -9.47 12.56
N SER A 277 -27.04 -8.57 13.53
CA SER A 277 -26.20 -8.74 14.73
C SER A 277 -27.02 -8.68 16.03
N TRP A 278 -28.31 -9.02 16.00
CA TRP A 278 -29.21 -8.93 17.16
C TRP A 278 -29.55 -10.30 17.78
N GLY A 279 -28.77 -11.33 17.44
CA GLY A 279 -28.94 -12.69 17.96
C GLY A 279 -29.89 -13.55 17.12
N PRO A 280 -29.85 -14.88 17.33
CA PRO A 280 -30.55 -15.85 16.50
C PRO A 280 -32.07 -15.87 16.72
N ASP A 281 -32.56 -15.32 17.85
CA ASP A 281 -33.99 -15.28 18.17
C ASP A 281 -34.71 -14.10 17.49
N TRP A 282 -33.97 -13.19 16.85
CA TRP A 282 -34.53 -12.05 16.12
C TRP A 282 -34.75 -12.39 14.64
N GLY A 283 -35.85 -11.92 14.05
CA GLY A 283 -36.18 -12.15 12.63
C GLY A 283 -36.30 -13.63 12.27
N ASP A 284 -35.80 -14.00 11.09
CA ASP A 284 -35.72 -15.39 10.63
C ASP A 284 -34.36 -15.99 11.02
N GLY A 285 -34.21 -16.36 12.29
CA GLY A 285 -32.98 -16.98 12.78
C GLY A 285 -31.77 -16.03 12.81
N GLY A 286 -31.99 -14.73 12.96
CA GLY A 286 -30.98 -13.66 12.86
C GLY A 286 -30.86 -13.02 11.48
N TYR A 287 -31.71 -13.42 10.53
CA TYR A 287 -31.72 -12.92 9.16
C TYR A 287 -33.04 -12.22 8.81
N PHE A 288 -33.02 -11.43 7.75
CA PHE A 288 -34.22 -10.81 7.18
C PHE A 288 -34.00 -10.51 5.69
N TYR A 289 -35.07 -10.21 4.97
CA TYR A 289 -35.06 -9.79 3.58
C TYR A 289 -35.19 -8.26 3.51
N MET A 290 -34.26 -7.60 2.81
CA MET A 290 -34.32 -6.18 2.52
C MET A 290 -34.68 -5.98 1.06
N SER A 291 -35.73 -5.19 0.78
CA SER A 291 -36.14 -4.88 -0.60
C SER A 291 -34.98 -4.30 -1.41
N TYR A 292 -34.86 -4.66 -2.69
CA TYR A 292 -33.95 -3.98 -3.62
C TYR A 292 -34.26 -2.49 -3.83
N TYR A 293 -35.47 -2.07 -3.46
CA TYR A 293 -35.95 -0.71 -3.62
C TYR A 293 -35.81 0.13 -2.35
N ASP A 294 -35.26 -0.44 -1.27
CA ASP A 294 -34.95 0.31 -0.05
C ASP A 294 -34.09 1.54 -0.35
N SER A 295 -34.35 2.68 0.30
CA SER A 295 -33.61 3.93 0.12
C SER A 295 -32.10 3.78 0.28
N TYR A 296 -31.65 2.78 1.06
CA TYR A 296 -30.25 2.47 1.28
C TYR A 296 -29.82 1.09 0.76
N ALA A 297 -30.63 0.47 -0.12
CA ALA A 297 -30.23 -0.76 -0.79
C ALA A 297 -28.88 -0.57 -1.50
N GLY A 298 -27.88 -1.31 -1.04
CA GLY A 298 -26.51 -1.23 -1.59
C GLY A 298 -25.72 0.00 -1.18
N SER A 299 -26.07 0.67 -0.08
CA SER A 299 -25.27 1.77 0.49
C SER A 299 -24.00 1.25 1.16
N ASN A 300 -22.87 1.96 0.96
CA ASN A 300 -21.57 1.69 1.59
C ASN A 300 -21.05 0.25 1.42
N VAL A 301 -21.40 -0.46 0.34
CA VAL A 301 -21.15 -1.91 0.27
C VAL A 301 -19.66 -2.21 0.28
N THR A 302 -19.16 -2.89 1.31
CA THR A 302 -17.71 -3.07 1.51
C THR A 302 -17.35 -4.54 1.62
N ALA A 303 -16.34 -4.95 0.85
CA ALA A 303 -15.81 -6.30 0.84
C ALA A 303 -14.52 -6.37 1.65
N PHE A 304 -14.52 -7.14 2.74
CA PHE A 304 -13.30 -7.50 3.48
C PHE A 304 -12.80 -8.88 3.00
N HIS A 305 -12.43 -8.97 1.71
CA HIS A 305 -12.24 -10.24 0.99
C HIS A 305 -10.77 -10.56 0.66
N SER A 306 -9.84 -10.23 1.55
CA SER A 306 -8.46 -10.69 1.42
C SER A 306 -7.72 -10.57 2.74
N ALA A 307 -7.24 -11.68 3.26
CA ALA A 307 -6.40 -11.72 4.44
C ALA A 307 -5.49 -12.95 4.41
N GLU A 308 -4.30 -12.78 4.97
CA GLU A 308 -3.23 -13.78 5.01
C GLU A 308 -2.84 -14.10 6.45
N ALA A 309 -2.12 -15.20 6.65
CA ALA A 309 -1.51 -15.51 7.95
C ALA A 309 -0.47 -14.44 8.35
N THR A 310 -0.23 -14.29 9.65
CA THR A 310 0.60 -13.20 10.19
C THR A 310 2.10 -13.40 10.03
N ASP A 311 2.55 -14.56 9.52
CA ASP A 311 3.94 -14.86 9.21
C ASP A 311 4.39 -14.34 7.82
N ASN A 312 3.51 -13.63 7.11
CA ASN A 312 3.78 -13.09 5.78
C ASN A 312 4.80 -11.93 5.75
N TYR A 313 4.99 -11.20 6.86
CA TYR A 313 5.90 -10.05 6.93
C TYR A 313 6.61 -9.95 8.29
N SER A 314 7.82 -9.39 8.30
CA SER A 314 8.62 -9.17 9.52
C SER A 314 8.36 -7.80 10.17
N HIS A 315 8.16 -6.75 9.37
CA HIS A 315 7.90 -5.40 9.87
C HIS A 315 6.88 -4.65 9.00
N ILE A 316 6.14 -3.77 9.66
CA ILE A 316 5.32 -2.72 9.06
C ILE A 316 5.93 -1.35 9.41
N TYR A 317 6.08 -0.49 8.40
CA TYR A 317 6.43 0.92 8.58
C TYR A 317 5.24 1.76 8.15
N GLN A 318 4.74 2.62 9.04
CA GLN A 318 3.53 3.40 8.82
C GLN A 318 3.55 4.68 9.67
N TYR A 319 2.86 5.71 9.16
CA TYR A 319 2.59 6.95 9.89
C TYR A 319 1.09 7.23 10.02
N ASP A 320 0.25 6.38 9.43
CA ASP A 320 -1.19 6.54 9.23
C ASP A 320 -2.02 5.45 9.95
N PRO A 321 -1.90 5.25 11.29
CA PRO A 321 -2.61 4.19 12.00
C PRO A 321 -4.15 4.33 11.92
N LEU A 322 -4.73 5.50 11.71
CA LEU A 322 -6.16 5.70 11.53
C LEU A 322 -6.58 5.70 10.05
N GLY A 323 -5.65 5.42 9.14
CA GLY A 323 -5.92 5.20 7.73
C GLY A 323 -6.52 6.41 7.02
N ASN A 324 -7.27 6.16 5.95
CA ASN A 324 -7.80 7.20 5.09
C ASN A 324 -8.99 7.93 5.72
N ILE A 325 -8.75 9.18 6.14
CA ILE A 325 -9.74 10.07 6.74
C ILE A 325 -10.08 11.24 5.80
N SER A 326 -9.13 11.64 4.94
CA SER A 326 -9.27 12.73 4.00
C SER A 326 -8.42 12.47 2.74
N ALA A 327 -8.46 13.39 1.80
CA ALA A 327 -7.60 13.39 0.64
C ALA A 327 -7.01 14.78 0.39
N MET A 328 -5.83 14.81 -0.22
CA MET A 328 -5.17 16.04 -0.65
C MET A 328 -4.96 16.05 -2.15
N GLY A 329 -4.96 17.24 -2.73
CA GLY A 329 -4.97 17.40 -4.17
C GLY A 329 -4.27 18.65 -4.68
N TYR A 330 -4.08 18.68 -5.99
CA TYR A 330 -3.62 19.83 -6.75
C TYR A 330 -4.51 19.99 -7.98
N GLN A 331 -4.68 21.22 -8.44
CA GLN A 331 -5.38 21.45 -9.70
C GLN A 331 -4.50 20.96 -10.84
N ASP A 332 -4.96 19.90 -11.50
CA ASP A 332 -4.29 19.25 -12.61
C ASP A 332 -5.35 18.70 -13.58
N ASP A 333 -5.06 18.74 -14.88
CA ASP A 333 -6.01 18.30 -15.92
C ASP A 333 -6.15 16.77 -15.95
N ASP A 334 -5.17 16.05 -15.40
CA ASP A 334 -5.08 14.59 -15.44
C ASP A 334 -5.53 13.92 -14.12
N ASN A 335 -6.00 14.72 -13.15
CA ASN A 335 -6.30 14.29 -11.78
C ASN A 335 -5.11 13.55 -11.15
N THR A 336 -3.91 14.14 -11.25
CA THR A 336 -2.69 13.54 -10.69
C THR A 336 -2.08 14.34 -9.55
N ALA A 337 -1.53 13.63 -8.58
CA ALA A 337 -0.75 14.18 -7.48
C ALA A 337 0.21 13.13 -6.94
N TRP A 338 1.27 13.59 -6.28
CA TRP A 338 2.26 12.72 -5.66
C TRP A 338 2.13 12.74 -4.15
N GLY A 339 2.13 11.58 -3.53
CA GLY A 339 2.27 11.40 -2.08
C GLY A 339 3.53 10.61 -1.76
N ALA A 340 4.18 10.91 -0.64
CA ALA A 340 5.39 10.20 -0.25
C ALA A 340 5.59 10.18 1.26
N ASN A 341 6.17 9.08 1.75
CA ASN A 341 6.64 8.97 3.14
C ASN A 341 8.12 8.59 3.15
N ILE A 342 8.89 9.18 4.08
CA ILE A 342 10.29 8.85 4.36
C ILE A 342 10.35 8.06 5.66
N TYR A 343 10.93 6.86 5.61
CA TYR A 343 11.10 5.97 6.75
C TYR A 343 12.57 5.74 7.06
N THR A 344 12.84 5.20 8.25
CA THR A 344 14.14 4.62 8.62
C THR A 344 13.95 3.13 8.85
N ALA A 345 14.72 2.29 8.15
CA ALA A 345 14.65 0.85 8.28
C ALA A 345 15.04 0.41 9.70
N ALA A 346 14.19 -0.37 10.37
CA ALA A 346 14.43 -0.87 11.72
C ALA A 346 15.38 -2.09 11.70
N ALA A 347 15.35 -2.84 10.60
CA ALA A 347 16.14 -4.05 10.39
C ALA A 347 16.70 -4.10 8.96
N SER A 348 17.68 -4.97 8.76
CA SER A 348 18.19 -5.28 7.43
C SER A 348 17.30 -6.33 6.76
N ASP A 349 16.21 -5.86 6.15
CA ASP A 349 15.17 -6.68 5.54
C ASP A 349 15.07 -6.43 4.03
N ASN A 350 14.19 -7.16 3.35
CA ASN A 350 13.75 -6.84 2.00
C ASN A 350 12.37 -6.17 2.06
N LEU A 351 12.24 -4.99 1.47
CA LEU A 351 10.96 -4.33 1.24
C LEU A 351 10.25 -5.05 0.10
N THR A 352 9.12 -5.70 0.42
CA THR A 352 8.43 -6.64 -0.49
C THR A 352 7.02 -6.21 -0.83
N ALA A 353 6.41 -5.32 -0.05
CA ALA A 353 5.10 -4.77 -0.38
C ALA A 353 4.91 -3.34 0.12
N VAL A 354 3.99 -2.64 -0.52
CA VAL A 354 3.52 -1.30 -0.15
C VAL A 354 2.01 -1.32 -0.14
N SER A 355 1.34 -0.73 0.85
CA SER A 355 -0.11 -0.49 0.79
C SER A 355 -0.46 0.98 0.64
N THR A 356 -1.60 1.23 0.00
CA THR A 356 -2.23 2.55 -0.06
C THR A 356 -3.74 2.40 -0.31
N TYR A 357 -4.44 3.53 -0.49
CA TYR A 357 -5.86 3.55 -0.80
C TYR A 357 -6.12 4.03 -2.23
N ALA A 358 -7.03 3.35 -2.92
CA ALA A 358 -7.65 3.83 -4.15
C ALA A 358 -8.92 4.60 -3.78
N LEU A 359 -9.04 5.86 -4.21
CA LEU A 359 -10.19 6.71 -3.87
C LEU A 359 -11.37 6.53 -4.81
N THR A 360 -11.11 6.20 -6.09
CA THR A 360 -12.14 5.95 -7.10
C THR A 360 -11.80 4.73 -7.95
N PRO A 361 -12.80 4.08 -8.58
CA PRO A 361 -12.55 3.05 -9.58
C PRO A 361 -11.65 3.56 -10.71
N GLY A 362 -10.64 2.78 -11.06
CA GLY A 362 -9.65 3.13 -12.08
C GLY A 362 -8.50 4.00 -11.56
N THR A 363 -8.39 4.24 -10.24
CA THR A 363 -7.18 4.87 -9.68
C THR A 363 -5.94 4.07 -10.09
N THR A 364 -4.88 4.77 -10.50
CA THR A 364 -3.57 4.15 -10.74
C THR A 364 -2.54 4.70 -9.74
N ALA A 365 -1.64 3.83 -9.29
CA ALA A 365 -0.52 4.19 -8.42
C ALA A 365 0.80 3.77 -9.09
N GLU A 366 1.63 4.73 -9.46
CA GLU A 366 3.03 4.51 -9.86
C GLU A 366 3.90 4.65 -8.61
N ILE A 367 4.32 3.51 -8.07
CA ILE A 367 5.09 3.35 -6.84
C ILE A 367 6.58 3.40 -7.17
N LYS A 368 7.33 4.25 -6.49
CA LYS A 368 8.78 4.39 -6.58
C LYS A 368 9.41 4.25 -5.22
N ILE A 369 10.51 3.50 -5.16
CA ILE A 369 11.25 3.26 -3.91
C ILE A 369 12.63 3.86 -4.06
N TYR A 370 12.96 4.81 -3.20
CA TYR A 370 14.27 5.45 -3.13
C TYR A 370 14.99 5.03 -1.85
N THR A 371 16.27 4.71 -1.91
CA THR A 371 17.12 4.52 -0.73
C THR A 371 18.13 5.63 -0.59
N ASP A 372 18.66 5.80 0.62
CA ASP A 372 19.70 6.79 0.94
C ASP A 372 19.21 8.23 0.69
N VAL A 373 17.94 8.46 1.02
CA VAL A 373 17.26 9.75 0.84
C VAL A 373 17.70 10.79 1.88
N ASN A 374 17.77 12.04 1.44
CA ASN A 374 17.98 13.19 2.32
C ASN A 374 16.69 13.56 3.06
N ASP A 375 16.86 14.19 4.22
CA ASP A 375 15.74 14.73 5.01
C ASP A 375 14.91 15.72 4.21
N GLY A 376 13.58 15.56 4.26
CA GLY A 376 12.65 16.45 3.55
C GLY A 376 12.63 16.28 2.03
N GLN A 377 13.35 15.31 1.47
CA GLN A 377 13.47 15.12 0.02
C GLN A 377 13.18 13.67 -0.38
N PRO A 378 11.90 13.26 -0.45
CA PRO A 378 11.50 11.87 -0.74
C PRO A 378 12.00 11.32 -2.08
N SER A 379 12.18 12.19 -3.07
CA SER A 379 12.66 11.81 -4.42
C SER A 379 14.18 11.98 -4.60
N SER A 380 14.94 12.09 -3.50
CA SER A 380 16.41 12.13 -3.52
C SER A 380 17.02 10.73 -3.43
N GLY A 381 18.33 10.62 -3.26
CA GLY A 381 18.99 9.33 -3.10
C GLY A 381 19.00 8.49 -4.39
N THR A 382 18.90 7.17 -4.24
CA THR A 382 18.94 6.24 -5.37
C THR A 382 17.60 5.53 -5.56
N LEU A 383 17.02 5.66 -6.76
CA LEU A 383 15.83 4.90 -7.17
C LEU A 383 16.19 3.41 -7.31
N ARG A 384 15.49 2.55 -6.56
CA ARG A 384 15.69 1.09 -6.54
C ARG A 384 14.62 0.32 -7.30
N ALA A 385 13.37 0.79 -7.25
CA ALA A 385 12.26 0.11 -7.90
C ALA A 385 11.24 1.12 -8.43
N THR A 386 10.56 0.75 -9.51
CA THR A 386 9.36 1.43 -10.02
C THR A 386 8.37 0.38 -10.46
N GLN A 387 7.12 0.50 -10.02
CA GLN A 387 6.04 -0.40 -10.38
C GLN A 387 4.73 0.38 -10.46
N THR A 388 3.90 0.08 -11.44
CA THR A 388 2.60 0.72 -11.60
C THR A 388 1.49 -0.31 -11.44
N THR A 389 0.48 0.04 -10.66
CA THR A 389 -0.74 -0.76 -10.50
C THR A 389 -1.97 0.08 -10.82
N SER A 390 -3.08 -0.61 -11.13
CA SER A 390 -4.39 0.00 -11.39
C SER A 390 -5.46 -0.75 -10.60
N PHE A 391 -6.33 0.00 -9.93
CA PHE A 391 -7.35 -0.55 -9.05
C PHE A 391 -8.71 -0.48 -9.74
N GLN A 392 -9.38 -1.63 -9.86
CA GLN A 392 -10.73 -1.68 -10.44
C GLN A 392 -11.79 -1.04 -9.54
N ARG A 393 -11.50 -0.94 -8.24
CA ARG A 393 -12.40 -0.42 -7.22
C ARG A 393 -11.64 0.53 -6.29
N GLY A 394 -12.38 1.40 -5.61
CA GLY A 394 -11.84 2.12 -4.46
C GLY A 394 -11.61 1.15 -3.30
N GLY A 395 -10.77 1.49 -2.33
CA GLY A 395 -10.47 0.61 -1.22
C GLY A 395 -9.05 0.71 -0.68
N TYR A 396 -8.72 -0.15 0.26
CA TYR A 396 -7.37 -0.39 0.77
C TYR A 396 -6.75 -1.59 0.04
N TYR A 397 -5.47 -1.47 -0.35
CA TYR A 397 -4.76 -2.50 -1.08
C TYR A 397 -3.33 -2.63 -0.61
N THR A 398 -2.87 -3.85 -0.34
CA THR A 398 -1.47 -4.21 -0.21
C THR A 398 -0.94 -4.72 -1.54
N ILE A 399 0.08 -4.05 -2.08
CA ILE A 399 0.66 -4.31 -3.39
C ILE A 399 2.02 -4.98 -3.20
N ALA A 400 2.10 -6.25 -3.58
CA ALA A 400 3.37 -6.96 -3.68
C ALA A 400 4.26 -6.31 -4.75
N LEU A 401 5.55 -6.18 -4.44
CA LEU A 401 6.52 -5.62 -5.36
C LEU A 401 7.10 -6.70 -6.26
N ASP A 402 7.13 -6.44 -7.56
CA ASP A 402 7.73 -7.32 -8.56
C ASP A 402 9.24 -7.51 -8.29
N ASN A 403 9.87 -6.47 -7.73
CA ASN A 403 11.28 -6.42 -7.38
C ASN A 403 11.45 -5.94 -5.94
N PRO A 404 11.68 -6.86 -4.97
CA PRO A 404 11.98 -6.49 -3.60
C PRO A 404 13.22 -5.60 -3.49
N VAL A 405 13.18 -4.64 -2.56
CA VAL A 405 14.28 -3.70 -2.34
C VAL A 405 14.99 -4.02 -1.03
N ALA A 406 16.28 -4.35 -1.12
CA ALA A 406 17.08 -4.64 0.07
C ALA A 406 17.31 -3.35 0.88
N LEU A 407 16.97 -3.38 2.16
CA LEU A 407 17.18 -2.30 3.13
C LEU A 407 18.22 -2.70 4.17
N VAL A 408 19.01 -1.75 4.64
CA VAL A 408 19.95 -1.94 5.75
C VAL A 408 19.39 -1.27 7.00
N ALA A 409 19.52 -1.90 8.17
CA ALA A 409 19.11 -1.29 9.43
C ALA A 409 19.71 0.12 9.60
N GLY A 410 18.87 1.11 9.93
CA GLY A 410 19.22 2.52 10.04
C GLY A 410 19.26 3.30 8.71
N GLN A 411 19.09 2.63 7.56
CA GLN A 411 19.02 3.28 6.25
C GLN A 411 17.71 4.07 6.11
N LYS A 412 17.81 5.30 5.62
CA LYS A 412 16.63 6.08 5.21
C LYS A 412 16.20 5.66 3.82
N PHE A 413 14.91 5.49 3.64
CA PHE A 413 14.29 5.18 2.35
C PHE A 413 12.96 5.91 2.24
N ALA A 414 12.51 6.14 1.01
CA ALA A 414 11.23 6.76 0.74
C ALA A 414 10.41 5.89 -0.20
N VAL A 415 9.11 5.87 0.05
CA VAL A 415 8.11 5.38 -0.91
C VAL A 415 7.36 6.58 -1.45
N VAL A 416 7.44 6.76 -2.76
CA VAL A 416 6.85 7.86 -3.50
C VAL A 416 5.82 7.29 -4.45
N ILE A 417 4.58 7.74 -4.39
CA ILE A 417 3.49 7.26 -5.23
C ILE A 417 2.93 8.43 -6.04
N LYS A 418 2.91 8.29 -7.37
CA LYS A 418 2.08 9.14 -8.22
C LYS A 418 0.69 8.51 -8.30
N PHE A 419 -0.29 9.22 -7.78
CA PHE A 419 -1.69 8.86 -7.92
C PHE A 419 -2.27 9.52 -9.16
N ARG A 420 -3.10 8.76 -9.89
CA ARG A 420 -4.08 9.29 -10.84
C ARG A 420 -5.45 8.83 -10.37
N THR A 421 -6.36 9.75 -10.06
CA THR A 421 -7.64 9.42 -9.44
C THR A 421 -8.80 9.95 -10.30
N PRO A 422 -9.38 9.11 -11.17
CA PRO A 422 -10.46 9.55 -12.06
C PRO A 422 -11.60 10.24 -11.30
N GLY A 423 -11.96 11.44 -11.75
CA GLY A 423 -13.14 12.18 -11.28
C GLY A 423 -12.89 13.12 -10.10
N THR A 424 -11.68 13.20 -9.55
CA THR A 424 -11.34 14.19 -8.51
C THR A 424 -9.87 14.60 -8.53
N ASN A 425 -9.59 15.88 -8.24
CA ASN A 425 -8.23 16.38 -8.04
C ASN A 425 -7.67 16.05 -6.65
N ASP A 426 -8.52 15.63 -5.70
CA ASP A 426 -8.11 15.18 -4.37
C ASP A 426 -7.58 13.74 -4.45
N SER A 427 -6.38 13.60 -5.02
CA SER A 427 -5.87 12.30 -5.48
C SER A 427 -5.06 11.53 -4.44
N VAL A 428 -4.49 12.21 -3.43
CA VAL A 428 -3.61 11.59 -2.43
C VAL A 428 -4.41 11.25 -1.17
N PRO A 429 -4.61 9.97 -0.82
CA PRO A 429 -5.27 9.60 0.43
C PRO A 429 -4.40 9.97 1.64
N VAL A 430 -5.00 10.59 2.65
CA VAL A 430 -4.31 11.02 3.86
C VAL A 430 -5.07 10.64 5.13
N GLU A 431 -4.32 10.29 6.16
CA GLU A 431 -4.78 10.37 7.54
C GLU A 431 -4.75 11.84 7.95
N SER A 432 -5.79 12.34 8.61
CA SER A 432 -5.86 13.73 9.07
C SER A 432 -6.52 13.83 10.44
N ARG A 433 -6.07 14.79 11.24
CA ARG A 433 -6.61 15.04 12.57
C ARG A 433 -7.92 15.81 12.48
N PHE A 434 -8.98 15.23 13.06
CA PHE A 434 -10.26 15.89 13.31
C PHE A 434 -10.62 15.72 14.78
N GLU A 435 -10.89 16.81 15.48
CA GLU A 435 -11.32 16.77 16.88
C GLU A 435 -12.66 16.03 17.01
N ASN A 436 -12.78 15.17 18.03
CA ASN A 436 -13.96 14.33 18.29
C ASN A 436 -14.25 13.30 17.18
N TYR A 437 -13.21 12.87 16.46
CA TYR A 437 -13.27 11.75 15.54
C TYR A 437 -11.93 11.02 15.46
N SER A 438 -10.86 11.76 15.15
CA SER A 438 -9.50 11.25 14.96
C SER A 438 -8.47 12.14 15.68
N SER A 439 -8.77 12.59 16.90
CA SER A 439 -7.91 13.51 17.64
C SER A 439 -6.53 12.91 17.98
N ALA A 440 -6.44 11.58 17.97
CA ALA A 440 -5.22 10.79 18.22
C ALA A 440 -4.21 10.80 17.06
N VAL A 441 -4.55 11.35 15.88
CA VAL A 441 -3.60 11.49 14.76
C VAL A 441 -2.39 12.34 15.18
N THR A 442 -1.21 11.82 14.89
CA THR A 442 0.07 12.51 15.07
C THR A 442 0.84 12.54 13.76
N ALA A 443 1.39 13.70 13.39
CA ALA A 443 2.24 13.83 12.20
C ALA A 443 3.49 14.64 12.57
N ASN A 444 4.69 14.07 12.35
CA ASN A 444 5.92 14.81 12.61
C ASN A 444 6.44 15.47 11.32
N PRO A 445 7.06 16.66 11.43
CA PRO A 445 7.74 17.28 10.30
C PRO A 445 8.82 16.35 9.72
N GLY A 446 8.87 16.26 8.40
CA GLY A 446 9.88 15.46 7.70
C GLY A 446 9.50 14.01 7.38
N GLU A 447 8.31 13.54 7.78
CA GLU A 447 7.87 12.14 7.56
C GLU A 447 7.04 11.99 6.28
N SER A 448 6.00 12.82 6.12
CA SER A 448 4.97 12.66 5.10
C SER A 448 4.86 13.91 4.20
N PHE A 449 4.69 13.70 2.89
CA PHE A 449 4.77 14.78 1.91
C PHE A 449 3.83 14.61 0.72
N THR A 450 3.41 15.73 0.14
CA THR A 450 2.73 15.77 -1.17
C THR A 450 3.46 16.68 -2.16
N SER A 451 3.25 16.45 -3.46
CA SER A 451 3.80 17.28 -4.54
C SER A 451 2.91 17.23 -5.78
N ASN A 452 2.86 18.34 -6.53
CA ASN A 452 2.22 18.39 -7.85
C ASN A 452 3.15 17.90 -8.98
N THR A 453 4.47 17.95 -8.79
CA THR A 453 5.45 17.59 -9.82
C THR A 453 6.11 16.24 -9.55
N GLY A 454 6.18 15.81 -8.29
CA GLY A 454 6.92 14.62 -7.86
C GLY A 454 8.44 14.80 -7.83
N THR A 455 8.93 15.97 -8.25
CA THR A 455 10.34 16.36 -8.21
C THR A 455 10.46 17.81 -7.78
N GLY A 456 11.36 18.09 -6.85
CA GLY A 456 11.83 19.46 -6.63
C GLY A 456 11.05 20.33 -5.63
N GLY A 457 9.77 20.05 -5.40
CA GLY A 457 8.98 20.73 -4.37
C GLY A 457 8.07 19.77 -3.61
N TRP A 458 8.40 19.49 -2.35
CA TRP A 458 7.62 18.61 -1.47
C TRP A 458 7.01 19.41 -0.32
N TYR A 459 5.68 19.39 -0.23
CA TYR A 459 4.94 19.99 0.87
C TYR A 459 4.85 18.99 2.03
N ASP A 460 5.34 19.39 3.21
CA ASP A 460 5.27 18.59 4.44
C ASP A 460 3.82 18.61 5.00
N THR A 461 3.16 17.46 5.00
CA THR A 461 1.73 17.33 5.33
C THR A 461 1.41 17.54 6.81
N SER A 462 2.42 17.49 7.70
CA SER A 462 2.23 17.82 9.12
C SER A 462 1.72 19.26 9.32
N LYS A 463 1.99 20.15 8.35
CA LYS A 463 1.56 21.55 8.36
C LYS A 463 0.08 21.75 8.00
N LYS A 464 -0.58 20.72 7.48
CA LYS A 464 -1.99 20.78 7.06
C LYS A 464 -2.80 19.72 7.81
N ASN A 465 -3.52 20.16 8.83
CA ASN A 465 -4.36 19.31 9.70
C ASN A 465 -3.63 18.12 10.34
N LEU A 466 -2.31 18.24 10.59
CA LEU A 466 -1.47 17.14 11.10
C LEU A 466 -1.69 15.86 10.30
N SER A 467 -1.44 15.91 9.00
CA SER A 467 -1.77 14.79 8.12
C SER A 467 -0.57 13.92 7.76
N ASN A 468 -0.82 12.64 7.50
CA ASN A 468 0.14 11.69 6.94
C ASN A 468 -0.40 11.10 5.65
N VAL A 469 0.46 10.88 4.65
CA VAL A 469 0.03 10.18 3.45
C VAL A 469 -0.21 8.71 3.80
N CYS A 470 -1.32 8.15 3.33
CA CYS A 470 -1.66 6.75 3.58
C CYS A 470 -0.78 5.82 2.73
N ILE A 471 0.44 5.58 3.22
CA ILE A 471 1.41 4.65 2.67
C ILE A 471 1.90 3.80 3.86
N LYS A 472 1.81 2.49 3.71
CA LYS A 472 2.45 1.54 4.61
C LYS A 472 3.43 0.70 3.81
N VAL A 473 4.50 0.29 4.48
CA VAL A 473 5.57 -0.50 3.87
C VAL A 473 5.74 -1.77 4.66
N PHE A 474 5.84 -2.88 3.94
CA PHE A 474 6.02 -4.20 4.53
C PHE A 474 7.33 -4.80 4.08
N THR A 475 8.06 -5.34 5.04
CA THR A 475 9.33 -6.03 4.79
C THR A 475 9.26 -7.48 5.20
N GLN A 476 10.13 -8.30 4.62
CA GLN A 476 10.40 -9.67 5.03
C GLN A 476 11.86 -9.80 5.44
N SER A 477 12.12 -10.63 6.46
CA SER A 477 13.48 -10.87 6.93
C SER A 477 14.37 -11.35 5.80
N ARG A 478 15.59 -10.83 5.71
CA ARG A 478 16.59 -11.38 4.78
C ARG A 478 16.90 -12.85 5.06
N ASP A 479 16.72 -13.32 6.30
CA ASP A 479 16.94 -14.73 6.65
C ASP A 479 15.79 -15.64 6.14
N SER A 480 14.70 -15.05 5.64
CA SER A 480 13.62 -15.77 4.97
C SER A 480 13.82 -15.88 3.44
N PHE A 481 14.87 -15.26 2.90
CA PHE A 481 15.20 -15.26 1.47
C PHE A 481 16.69 -15.54 1.24
N ALA A 482 17.07 -16.24 0.18
CA ALA A 482 18.50 -16.38 -0.12
C ALA A 482 19.12 -15.02 -0.50
N ASN A 483 20.36 -14.75 -0.09
CA ASN A 483 21.07 -13.51 -0.42
C ASN A 483 22.38 -13.80 -1.14
N CYS A 484 22.76 -12.87 -2.03
CA CYS A 484 24.09 -12.83 -2.64
C CYS A 484 24.92 -11.74 -1.96
N LEU A 485 26.03 -12.14 -1.32
CA LEU A 485 27.00 -11.21 -0.72
C LEU A 485 28.19 -11.05 -1.64
N TYR A 486 28.67 -9.82 -1.82
CA TYR A 486 29.83 -9.55 -2.65
C TYR A 486 30.64 -8.35 -2.18
N ARG A 487 31.93 -8.37 -2.49
CA ARG A 487 32.81 -7.23 -2.32
C ARG A 487 33.90 -7.22 -3.39
N THR A 488 34.40 -6.04 -3.70
CA THR A 488 35.49 -5.86 -4.66
C THR A 488 36.77 -5.35 -3.99
N HIS A 489 37.91 -5.69 -4.59
CA HIS A 489 39.20 -5.10 -4.28
C HIS A 489 39.45 -3.95 -5.25
N VAL A 490 39.51 -2.73 -4.72
CA VAL A 490 39.67 -1.50 -5.50
C VAL A 490 41.13 -1.05 -5.42
N GLN A 491 41.69 -0.64 -6.56
CA GLN A 491 43.02 -0.05 -6.63
C GLN A 491 43.22 1.04 -5.56
N ASP A 492 44.37 1.01 -4.88
CA ASP A 492 44.82 2.00 -3.88
C ASP A 492 43.91 2.17 -2.64
N VAL A 493 42.81 1.40 -2.56
CA VAL A 493 41.86 1.39 -1.43
C VAL A 493 41.85 0.01 -0.75
N GLY A 494 41.90 -1.06 -1.54
CA GLY A 494 41.82 -2.44 -1.08
C GLY A 494 40.40 -3.00 -1.08
N TRP A 495 40.19 -4.05 -0.27
CA TRP A 495 38.89 -4.71 -0.13
C TRP A 495 37.84 -3.77 0.46
N GLN A 496 36.72 -3.63 -0.25
CA GLN A 496 35.55 -2.93 0.24
C GLN A 496 34.79 -3.77 1.27
N THR A 497 33.84 -3.14 1.97
CA THR A 497 32.88 -3.85 2.81
C THR A 497 31.96 -4.74 1.97
N TRP A 498 31.50 -5.83 2.58
CA TRP A 498 30.50 -6.70 1.97
C TRP A 498 29.22 -5.94 1.68
N GLN A 499 28.74 -6.08 0.45
CA GLN A 499 27.45 -5.64 -0.03
C GLN A 499 26.53 -6.86 -0.20
N THR A 500 25.24 -6.60 -0.29
CA THR A 500 24.18 -7.60 -0.50
C THR A 500 23.26 -7.12 -1.60
N ASN A 501 22.60 -8.03 -2.34
CA ASN A 501 21.46 -7.80 -3.24
C ASN A 501 21.11 -6.31 -3.53
N GLY A 502 21.69 -5.75 -4.59
CA GLY A 502 21.42 -4.38 -5.06
C GLY A 502 22.36 -3.31 -4.49
N GLY A 503 23.27 -3.66 -3.59
CA GLY A 503 24.32 -2.76 -3.10
C GLY A 503 25.39 -2.47 -4.16
N ILE A 504 26.05 -1.31 -4.11
CA ILE A 504 27.16 -1.02 -5.03
C ILE A 504 28.49 -1.39 -4.35
N SER A 505 29.30 -2.22 -4.99
CA SER A 505 30.66 -2.52 -4.55
C SER A 505 31.70 -2.00 -5.54
N GLY A 506 32.56 -1.09 -5.10
CA GLY A 506 33.54 -0.40 -5.92
C GLY A 506 33.38 1.11 -5.87
N THR A 507 33.88 1.81 -6.88
CA THR A 507 33.79 3.27 -6.98
C THR A 507 33.28 3.69 -8.35
N SER A 508 32.36 4.64 -8.42
CA SER A 508 31.93 5.26 -9.68
C SER A 508 32.54 6.66 -9.79
N GLY A 509 33.12 7.01 -10.95
CA GLY A 509 33.63 8.36 -11.24
C GLY A 509 34.96 8.72 -10.58
N GLN A 510 35.58 7.81 -9.81
CA GLN A 510 36.88 8.04 -9.16
C GLN A 510 38.06 7.54 -10.00
N SER A 511 37.80 6.90 -11.14
CA SER A 511 38.82 6.37 -12.05
C SER A 511 39.73 5.30 -11.42
N LEU A 512 39.22 4.56 -10.44
CA LEU A 512 39.92 3.45 -9.79
C LEU A 512 39.45 2.11 -10.37
N ARG A 513 40.38 1.22 -10.69
CA ARG A 513 40.07 -0.12 -11.22
C ARG A 513 39.67 -1.08 -10.12
N LEU A 514 38.76 -1.99 -10.45
CA LEU A 514 38.62 -3.25 -9.73
C LEU A 514 39.78 -4.17 -10.11
N GLU A 515 40.34 -4.85 -9.12
CA GLU A 515 41.44 -5.81 -9.30
C GLU A 515 40.99 -7.24 -8.98
N GLY A 516 40.02 -7.40 -8.07
CA GLY A 516 39.45 -8.69 -7.69
C GLY A 516 38.05 -8.57 -7.10
N ILE A 517 37.37 -9.70 -6.97
CA ILE A 517 36.02 -9.82 -6.42
C ILE A 517 35.89 -11.11 -5.61
N GLU A 518 35.11 -11.05 -4.55
CA GLU A 518 34.57 -12.21 -3.84
C GLU A 518 33.04 -12.12 -3.86
N VAL A 519 32.39 -13.24 -4.14
CA VAL A 519 30.93 -13.40 -4.15
C VAL A 519 30.59 -14.68 -3.41
N LYS A 520 29.59 -14.68 -2.54
CA LYS A 520 29.14 -15.88 -1.82
C LYS A 520 27.64 -15.84 -1.57
N MET A 521 27.04 -17.02 -1.47
CA MET A 521 25.65 -17.14 -1.05
C MET A 521 25.53 -17.11 0.47
N ASP A 522 24.47 -16.45 0.93
CA ASP A 522 23.88 -16.67 2.25
C ASP A 522 22.53 -17.33 2.00
N THR A 523 22.48 -18.63 2.26
CA THR A 523 21.53 -19.50 1.58
C THR A 523 20.18 -19.56 2.28
N SER A 524 20.05 -19.09 3.52
CA SER A 524 18.77 -19.00 4.24
C SER A 524 17.92 -20.28 4.17
N GLY A 525 18.57 -21.46 4.20
CA GLY A 525 17.91 -22.77 4.13
C GLY A 525 17.73 -23.37 2.73
N TYR A 526 18.04 -22.63 1.66
CA TYR A 526 18.07 -23.16 0.29
C TYR A 526 19.39 -23.89 -0.01
N ASP A 527 19.36 -24.88 -0.90
CA ASP A 527 20.56 -25.47 -1.51
C ASP A 527 20.99 -24.61 -2.69
N LEU A 528 21.72 -23.54 -2.38
CA LEU A 528 22.27 -22.58 -3.33
C LEU A 528 23.77 -22.41 -3.12
N GLY A 529 24.51 -22.34 -4.23
CA GLY A 529 25.89 -21.89 -4.28
C GLY A 529 26.09 -20.89 -5.42
N ILE A 530 27.28 -20.32 -5.53
CA ILE A 530 27.60 -19.37 -6.60
C ILE A 530 28.97 -19.63 -7.20
N GLU A 531 29.05 -19.53 -8.52
CA GLU A 531 30.30 -19.59 -9.28
C GLU A 531 30.48 -18.33 -10.10
N TYR A 532 31.71 -17.83 -10.15
CA TYR A 532 32.04 -16.63 -10.90
C TYR A 532 33.47 -16.63 -11.42
N CYS A 533 33.68 -15.95 -12.54
CA CYS A 533 35.02 -15.74 -13.09
C CYS A 533 35.13 -14.33 -13.69
N THR A 534 36.36 -13.84 -13.74
CA THR A 534 36.67 -12.49 -14.25
C THR A 534 37.58 -12.55 -15.46
N HIS A 535 37.38 -11.64 -16.41
CA HIS A 535 38.36 -11.34 -17.45
C HIS A 535 39.38 -10.34 -16.92
N VAL A 536 40.65 -10.77 -16.86
CA VAL A 536 41.76 -9.96 -16.31
C VAL A 536 42.65 -9.48 -17.43
N GLN A 537 43.08 -8.22 -17.34
CA GLN A 537 44.04 -7.62 -18.27
C GLN A 537 45.22 -8.55 -18.57
N ASN A 538 45.53 -8.72 -19.86
CA ASN A 538 46.62 -9.57 -20.39
C ASN A 538 46.52 -11.07 -20.05
N ARG A 539 45.47 -11.52 -19.36
CA ARG A 539 45.28 -12.93 -18.96
C ARG A 539 44.01 -13.54 -19.53
N GLY A 540 43.05 -12.71 -19.95
CA GLY A 540 41.78 -13.18 -20.46
C GLY A 540 40.84 -13.65 -19.35
N TRP A 541 39.85 -14.47 -19.72
CA TRP A 541 38.96 -15.15 -18.78
C TRP A 541 39.75 -16.12 -17.89
N GLN A 542 39.56 -15.97 -16.58
CA GLN A 542 40.15 -16.86 -15.57
C GLN A 542 39.22 -18.05 -15.28
N TYR A 543 39.72 -19.03 -14.51
CA TYR A 543 38.89 -20.14 -14.04
C TYR A 543 37.79 -19.66 -13.08
N TYR A 544 36.65 -20.33 -13.12
CA TYR A 544 35.58 -20.14 -12.15
C TYR A 544 36.08 -20.40 -10.73
N GLN A 545 35.67 -19.52 -9.83
CA GLN A 545 35.81 -19.62 -8.39
C GLN A 545 34.41 -19.75 -7.78
N SER A 546 34.34 -20.32 -6.59
CA SER A 546 33.08 -20.58 -5.90
C SER A 546 33.07 -19.91 -4.54
N ASP A 547 31.89 -19.47 -4.10
CA ASP A 547 31.55 -19.07 -2.73
C ASP A 547 32.69 -18.49 -1.87
N GLY A 548 32.96 -17.20 -2.08
CA GLY A 548 33.87 -16.40 -1.29
C GLY A 548 35.33 -16.53 -1.67
N VAL A 549 35.66 -17.39 -2.64
CA VAL A 549 37.03 -17.50 -3.18
C VAL A 549 37.30 -16.37 -4.18
N MET A 550 38.37 -15.61 -3.98
CA MET A 550 38.71 -14.47 -4.83
C MET A 550 38.85 -14.85 -6.31
N SER A 551 38.15 -14.15 -7.20
CA SER A 551 38.43 -14.11 -8.64
C SER A 551 39.09 -12.77 -9.01
N GLY A 552 40.17 -12.82 -9.79
CA GLY A 552 40.95 -11.64 -10.19
C GLY A 552 42.38 -11.70 -9.67
N THR A 553 42.94 -10.55 -9.30
CA THR A 553 44.30 -10.42 -8.78
C THR A 553 44.36 -9.44 -7.60
N THR A 554 45.35 -9.60 -6.73
CA THR A 554 45.66 -8.62 -5.67
C THR A 554 47.16 -8.35 -5.67
N GLY A 555 47.54 -7.07 -5.59
CA GLY A 555 48.95 -6.66 -5.58
C GLY A 555 49.69 -6.75 -6.93
N GLU A 556 49.00 -7.13 -8.00
CA GLU A 556 49.59 -7.27 -9.36
C GLU A 556 49.31 -6.07 -10.28
N ALA A 557 48.50 -5.11 -9.82
CA ALA A 557 48.09 -3.92 -10.56
C ALA A 557 47.38 -4.21 -11.91
N LEU A 558 46.70 -5.36 -12.03
CA LEU A 558 45.90 -5.72 -13.20
C LEU A 558 44.43 -5.37 -12.99
N ARG A 559 43.80 -4.77 -14.01
CA ARG A 559 42.36 -4.45 -13.99
C ARG A 559 41.52 -5.68 -14.33
N LEU A 560 40.32 -5.72 -13.76
CA LEU A 560 39.20 -6.50 -14.29
C LEU A 560 38.59 -5.76 -15.48
N GLU A 561 38.19 -6.50 -16.52
CA GLU A 561 37.55 -5.96 -17.72
C GLU A 561 36.13 -6.51 -17.92
N ALA A 562 35.84 -7.72 -17.46
CA ALA A 562 34.53 -8.35 -17.52
C ALA A 562 34.35 -9.42 -16.43
N ILE A 563 33.12 -9.87 -16.22
CA ILE A 563 32.73 -10.87 -15.22
C ILE A 563 31.58 -11.77 -15.71
N LYS A 564 31.56 -13.02 -15.23
CA LYS A 564 30.42 -13.96 -15.33
C LYS A 564 30.09 -14.47 -13.94
N ILE A 565 28.81 -14.60 -13.63
CA ILE A 565 28.33 -15.08 -12.32
C ILE A 565 27.11 -15.97 -12.54
N GLN A 566 27.11 -17.18 -11.99
CA GLN A 566 26.02 -18.14 -12.12
C GLN A 566 25.69 -18.80 -10.79
N LEU A 567 24.41 -19.11 -10.57
CA LEU A 567 23.95 -19.89 -9.44
C LEU A 567 24.24 -21.38 -9.64
N THR A 568 24.44 -22.08 -8.54
CA THR A 568 24.57 -23.54 -8.46
C THR A 568 23.73 -24.06 -7.29
N GLY A 569 23.62 -25.38 -7.14
CA GLY A 569 22.80 -26.02 -6.10
C GLY A 569 21.41 -26.45 -6.59
N ALA A 570 20.72 -27.30 -5.81
CA ALA A 570 19.45 -27.90 -6.21
C ALA A 570 18.28 -26.91 -6.28
N ASN A 571 18.40 -25.73 -5.67
CA ASN A 571 17.37 -24.68 -5.72
C ASN A 571 17.72 -23.53 -6.69
N ALA A 572 18.78 -23.65 -7.49
CA ALA A 572 19.22 -22.57 -8.38
C ALA A 572 18.17 -22.13 -9.41
N ASP A 573 17.29 -23.04 -9.82
CA ASP A 573 16.18 -22.80 -10.76
C ASP A 573 15.01 -22.02 -10.16
N GLN A 574 15.00 -21.82 -8.83
CA GLN A 574 14.00 -21.00 -8.13
C GLN A 574 14.38 -19.53 -8.07
N PHE A 575 15.58 -19.17 -8.55
CA PHE A 575 16.10 -17.82 -8.48
C PHE A 575 16.71 -17.36 -9.81
N ASP A 576 16.68 -16.05 -10.02
CA ASP A 576 17.41 -15.36 -11.06
C ASP A 576 18.46 -14.44 -10.43
N LEU A 577 19.69 -14.53 -10.93
CA LEU A 577 20.80 -13.69 -10.54
C LEU A 577 21.09 -12.67 -11.64
N TYR A 578 20.80 -11.41 -11.34
CA TYR A 578 21.11 -10.28 -12.20
C TYR A 578 22.38 -9.57 -11.71
N TYR A 579 23.24 -9.13 -12.63
CA TYR A 579 24.41 -8.32 -12.27
C TYR A 579 24.78 -7.36 -13.40
N ARG A 580 25.33 -6.21 -13.03
CA ARG A 580 25.87 -5.22 -13.97
C ARG A 580 27.15 -4.61 -13.43
N VAL A 581 27.93 -4.03 -14.33
CA VAL A 581 29.21 -3.41 -14.01
C VAL A 581 29.27 -1.97 -14.50
N HIS A 582 30.02 -1.13 -13.78
CA HIS A 582 30.39 0.20 -14.24
C HIS A 582 31.75 0.09 -14.94
N ALA A 583 31.80 0.34 -16.24
CA ALA A 583 33.02 0.27 -17.04
C ALA A 583 33.54 1.68 -17.39
N GLU A 584 34.85 1.85 -17.39
CA GLU A 584 35.51 3.08 -17.83
C GLU A 584 35.02 3.51 -19.22
N ASN A 585 34.80 4.83 -19.40
CA ASN A 585 34.34 5.47 -20.64
C ASN A 585 32.93 5.06 -21.12
N ILE A 586 32.25 4.14 -20.45
CA ILE A 586 30.87 3.72 -20.77
C ILE A 586 29.91 4.14 -19.66
N GLY A 587 30.29 3.90 -18.41
CA GLY A 587 29.40 4.04 -17.26
C GLY A 587 28.79 2.70 -16.85
N TRP A 588 27.62 2.73 -16.21
CA TRP A 588 26.85 1.52 -15.91
C TRP A 588 26.37 0.86 -17.19
N MET A 589 26.77 -0.40 -17.37
CA MET A 589 26.25 -1.25 -18.44
C MET A 589 24.90 -1.85 -18.04
N ASP A 590 24.22 -2.43 -19.02
CA ASP A 590 22.96 -3.14 -18.80
C ASP A 590 23.16 -4.41 -17.94
N TRP A 591 22.06 -4.95 -17.42
CA TRP A 591 22.06 -6.12 -16.55
C TRP A 591 22.26 -7.43 -17.34
N ALA A 592 23.28 -8.19 -16.95
CA ALA A 592 23.46 -9.60 -17.31
C ALA A 592 22.64 -10.50 -16.37
N LYS A 593 22.40 -11.73 -16.79
CA LYS A 593 21.61 -12.73 -16.06
C LYS A 593 22.27 -14.11 -16.12
N ASN A 594 22.28 -14.85 -15.01
CA ASN A 594 22.57 -16.29 -14.92
C ASN A 594 23.71 -16.79 -15.82
N GLY A 595 24.93 -16.30 -15.60
CA GLY A 595 26.14 -16.74 -16.30
C GLY A 595 26.49 -15.95 -17.57
N ALA A 596 25.62 -15.06 -18.04
CA ALA A 596 25.92 -14.17 -19.17
C ALA A 596 27.09 -13.22 -18.88
N GLU A 597 27.86 -12.86 -19.89
CA GLU A 597 28.96 -11.90 -19.73
C GLU A 597 28.44 -10.52 -19.29
N ALA A 598 29.21 -9.83 -18.43
CA ALA A 598 29.06 -8.41 -18.14
C ALA A 598 30.42 -7.69 -18.23
N GLY A 599 30.52 -6.57 -18.95
CA GLY A 599 31.73 -5.76 -19.07
C GLY A 599 32.28 -5.57 -20.48
N THR A 600 33.59 -5.34 -20.60
CA THR A 600 34.25 -4.81 -21.81
C THR A 600 35.54 -5.57 -22.15
N ALA A 601 35.46 -6.89 -22.29
CA ALA A 601 36.64 -7.72 -22.54
C ALA A 601 37.38 -7.28 -23.82
N GLY A 602 38.71 -7.15 -23.75
CA GLY A 602 39.54 -6.80 -24.90
C GLY A 602 39.55 -5.33 -25.31
N PHE A 603 38.68 -4.47 -24.74
CA PHE A 603 38.71 -3.01 -24.98
C PHE A 603 39.81 -2.29 -24.20
N GLY A 604 40.30 -2.92 -23.13
CA GLY A 604 41.24 -2.30 -22.22
C GLY A 604 40.62 -1.33 -21.21
N TYR A 605 39.29 -1.28 -21.12
CA TYR A 605 38.58 -0.48 -20.13
C TYR A 605 38.49 -1.23 -18.80
N ARG A 606 38.78 -0.53 -17.70
CA ARG A 606 38.65 -1.10 -16.35
C ARG A 606 37.18 -1.14 -15.92
N LEU A 607 36.83 -2.18 -15.18
CA LEU A 607 35.66 -2.12 -14.30
C LEU A 607 35.98 -1.23 -13.10
N GLU A 608 35.01 -0.45 -12.65
CA GLU A 608 35.14 0.47 -11.52
C GLU A 608 34.17 0.13 -10.36
N ALA A 609 33.01 -0.45 -10.67
CA ALA A 609 32.04 -0.92 -9.68
C ALA A 609 31.19 -2.09 -10.21
N ILE A 610 30.53 -2.81 -9.30
CA ILE A 610 29.58 -3.89 -9.60
C ILE A 610 28.34 -3.79 -8.70
N GLU A 611 27.22 -4.24 -9.24
CA GLU A 611 25.95 -4.44 -8.54
C GLU A 611 25.41 -5.84 -8.89
N ILE A 612 24.96 -6.60 -7.89
CA ILE A 612 24.44 -7.97 -8.05
C ILE A 612 23.12 -8.07 -7.27
N GLN A 613 22.09 -8.64 -7.88
CA GLN A 613 20.75 -8.80 -7.32
C GLN A 613 20.28 -10.24 -7.52
N LEU A 614 19.96 -10.94 -6.43
CA LEU A 614 19.22 -12.20 -6.46
C LEU A 614 17.71 -11.91 -6.35
N LEU A 615 16.92 -12.53 -7.22
CA LEU A 615 15.46 -12.42 -7.27
C LEU A 615 14.83 -13.81 -7.42
N PRO A 616 13.53 -14.00 -7.12
CA PRO A 616 12.81 -15.20 -7.53
C PRO A 616 12.93 -15.44 -9.05
N ALA A 617 12.89 -16.71 -9.46
CA ALA A 617 12.90 -17.06 -10.87
C ALA A 617 11.69 -16.45 -11.59
N GLY A 618 11.94 -15.81 -12.73
CA GLY A 618 10.91 -15.14 -13.53
C GLY A 618 10.69 -13.67 -13.19
N SER A 619 11.37 -13.11 -12.18
CA SER A 619 11.33 -11.68 -11.89
C SER A 619 11.82 -10.83 -13.08
N VAL A 620 11.27 -9.63 -13.20
CA VAL A 620 11.70 -8.65 -14.22
C VAL A 620 13.13 -8.20 -13.90
N ALA A 621 13.96 -7.99 -14.92
CA ALA A 621 15.31 -7.47 -14.70
C ALA A 621 15.25 -6.10 -14.00
N PRO A 622 16.18 -5.77 -13.06
CA PRO A 622 16.18 -4.48 -12.39
C PRO A 622 16.40 -3.27 -13.31
N GLY A 623 16.79 -3.50 -14.56
CA GLY A 623 16.93 -2.48 -15.59
C GLY A 623 17.05 -3.10 -16.99
N LEU A 624 17.50 -2.31 -17.96
CA LEU A 624 17.76 -2.78 -19.32
C LEU A 624 18.76 -3.93 -19.33
N THR A 625 18.60 -4.85 -20.27
CA THR A 625 19.44 -6.05 -20.46
C THR A 625 20.01 -6.16 -21.87
N ALA A 626 20.02 -5.06 -22.63
CA ALA A 626 20.29 -5.09 -24.07
C ALA A 626 21.79 -5.14 -24.38
N GLN A 627 22.62 -4.43 -23.60
CA GLN A 627 24.07 -4.35 -23.80
C GLN A 627 24.86 -4.57 -22.49
N PRO A 628 24.75 -5.76 -21.87
CA PRO A 628 25.51 -6.05 -20.64
C PRO A 628 27.01 -6.25 -20.92
N TYR A 629 27.36 -6.61 -22.15
CA TYR A 629 28.73 -6.96 -22.52
C TYR A 629 29.13 -6.48 -23.91
N LEU A 630 30.40 -6.09 -24.03
CA LEU A 630 31.08 -5.77 -25.27
C LEU A 630 32.42 -6.51 -25.32
N GLU A 631 32.78 -7.03 -26.50
CA GLU A 631 34.08 -7.68 -26.74
C GLU A 631 34.75 -7.12 -27.99
N ASN A 632 36.05 -6.88 -27.91
CA ASN A 632 36.86 -6.50 -29.06
C ASN A 632 37.75 -7.68 -29.44
N ASN A 633 37.47 -8.29 -30.60
CA ASN A 633 38.20 -9.46 -31.13
C ASN A 633 39.56 -9.10 -31.72
#